data_AF-A0A3L8A1E4-F1
#
_entry.id   AF-A0A3L8A1E4-F1
#
_cell.length_a   1.000
_cell.length_b   1.000
_cell.length_c   1.000
_cell.angle_alpha   90.00
_cell.angle_beta   90.00
_cell.angle_gamma   90.00
#
_symmetry.space_group_name_H-M   'P 1'
#
loop_
_entity.id
_entity.type
_entity.pdbx_description
1 polymer ?
#
loop_
_entity_poly.entity_id
_entity_poly.type
_entity_poly.pdbx_seq_one_letter_code
_entity_poly.pdbx_strand_id
1 'polypeptide(L)'
;MDINDKISVGDLKIRPYDSTSKIASEIPGAELFDNRNHFILFAHQTHVAVYMSIINKLALKSTSRGVKVGILAVTLRDIDDDDRAVGARNIVNFAMSRSEFMRYERLDVYVPATDINPYHRYRVTVEAGRMELESREIRFFALKELRLPTKWYSPLKGSVLIGWPEYYGVASPGSGLGNEAVVEFQLENMLPVEIHSLPEVEIALIRPDGVEERQLLIPSRLSADDDDRKLLSVRWSFDINHEVKGVYCACLRCMTYVFATFLFSNEGAVVENPWTAEELKQRTVTDASMFGRAFGDMVEKHGSVPDEMPDTTEEAPDGNKAPGLDDLVGLASLKQRMAQYTALVRFNRLREDAGFSSLSLPLHSMFLGSPGTGKTTVAKILGSKLRELGVLSKGHVVVRERATLIGKYYSSESENTLAAIEEAEGGILFIDEAYQLCQPDDPKDPGRFVIETLMTALADESKRDWMLILAGYTEPMQRLFDINPGLRSRIPQSNIFTFEDFNGPELMEIAEGYLRRNHFTLDEQARHRLCRRLSADYANRDADFGNARHVINLITTSIIPAVASRVSQLSDPDKEQLTTILPADIPADVPQPTYLRAYRRIGFAV
;
A
#
# COMPACT_ATOMS: atom_id res chain seq x y z
N MET A 1 53.47 14.34 0.45
CA MET A 1 52.12 14.48 1.01
C MET A 1 51.29 13.40 0.39
N ASP A 2 50.95 12.41 1.20
CA ASP A 2 50.16 11.25 0.81
C ASP A 2 48.78 11.70 0.33
N ILE A 3 48.09 10.91 -0.48
CA ILE A 3 46.72 11.24 -0.89
C ILE A 3 45.77 11.23 0.35
N ASN A 4 46.05 10.39 1.35
CA ASN A 4 45.37 10.39 2.65
C ASN A 4 45.53 11.68 3.46
N ASP A 5 46.61 12.44 3.22
CA ASP A 5 46.82 13.76 3.83
C ASP A 5 45.99 14.86 3.15
N LYS A 6 45.51 14.59 1.92
CA LYS A 6 44.81 15.56 1.07
C LYS A 6 43.31 15.37 1.09
N ILE A 7 42.83 14.13 1.15
CA ILE A 7 41.41 13.80 1.19
C ILE A 7 41.08 12.74 2.24
N SER A 8 39.80 12.64 2.59
CA SER A 8 39.19 11.45 3.18
C SER A 8 37.87 11.16 2.48
N VAL A 9 37.54 9.88 2.40
CA VAL A 9 36.23 9.43 1.94
C VAL A 9 35.40 9.17 3.20
N GLY A 10 34.14 9.60 3.20
CA GLY A 10 33.19 9.27 4.27
C GLY A 10 32.50 7.93 4.00
N ASP A 11 31.49 7.59 4.80
CA ASP A 11 30.79 6.31 4.68
C ASP A 11 30.30 6.05 3.24
N LEU A 12 30.59 4.84 2.77
CA LEU A 12 30.12 4.38 1.47
C LEU A 12 28.62 4.07 1.61
N LYS A 13 27.79 4.57 0.69
CA LYS A 13 26.40 4.14 0.57
C LYS A 13 26.25 3.37 -0.72
N ILE A 14 25.65 2.19 -0.67
CA ILE A 14 25.64 1.26 -1.80
C ILE A 14 24.21 0.98 -2.23
N ARG A 15 24.02 0.85 -3.54
CA ARG A 15 22.74 0.47 -4.13
C ARG A 15 22.95 -0.39 -5.37
N PRO A 16 22.60 -1.68 -5.33
CA PRO A 16 22.49 -2.50 -6.54
C PRO A 16 21.28 -2.07 -7.38
N TYR A 17 21.41 -2.06 -8.70
CA TYR A 17 20.35 -1.59 -9.60
C TYR A 17 20.41 -2.25 -11.00
N ASP A 18 19.32 -2.08 -11.76
CA ASP A 18 19.25 -2.43 -13.18
C ASP A 18 19.36 -1.17 -14.08
N SER A 19 20.00 -1.33 -15.24
CA SER A 19 20.22 -0.33 -16.28
C SER A 19 18.94 0.32 -16.82
N THR A 20 17.78 -0.33 -16.68
CA THR A 20 16.48 0.24 -17.07
C THR A 20 15.80 1.02 -15.93
N SER A 21 16.32 0.92 -14.70
CA SER A 21 15.75 1.61 -13.54
C SER A 21 16.08 3.10 -13.55
N LYS A 22 15.23 3.94 -12.92
CA LYS A 22 15.47 5.40 -12.75
C LYS A 22 16.83 5.72 -12.11
N ILE A 23 17.36 4.80 -11.30
CA ILE A 23 18.69 4.90 -10.67
C ILE A 23 19.80 4.97 -11.73
N ALA A 24 19.61 4.38 -12.92
CA ALA A 24 20.59 4.41 -14.00
C ALA A 24 20.76 5.79 -14.66
N SER A 25 19.69 6.61 -14.67
CA SER A 25 19.64 7.90 -15.38
C SER A 25 19.84 9.13 -14.48
N GLU A 26 19.76 8.97 -13.17
CA GLU A 26 19.83 10.07 -12.20
C GLU A 26 21.18 10.07 -11.46
N ILE A 27 21.72 11.25 -11.13
CA ILE A 27 22.67 11.42 -10.01
C ILE A 27 21.80 11.89 -8.83
N PRO A 28 21.27 11.00 -8.00
CA PRO A 28 20.31 11.38 -6.97
C PRO A 28 21.05 11.71 -5.67
N GLY A 29 20.36 12.40 -4.77
CA GLY A 29 20.88 12.66 -3.43
C GLY A 29 21.09 11.36 -2.64
N ALA A 30 21.74 11.50 -1.48
CA ALA A 30 22.16 10.41 -0.61
C ALA A 30 21.01 9.52 -0.08
N GLU A 31 19.75 9.91 -0.31
CA GLU A 31 18.52 9.24 0.11
C GLU A 31 18.17 7.96 -0.67
N LEU A 32 18.69 7.77 -1.89
CA LEU A 32 18.45 6.56 -2.68
C LEU A 32 19.45 5.42 -2.41
N PHE A 33 20.43 5.65 -1.54
CA PHE A 33 21.51 4.72 -1.22
C PHE A 33 21.42 4.22 0.22
N ASP A 34 21.82 2.96 0.44
CA ASP A 34 21.65 2.29 1.72
C ASP A 34 22.98 2.20 2.50
N ASN A 35 22.88 2.31 3.83
CA ASN A 35 23.98 2.14 4.78
C ASN A 35 24.19 0.66 5.16
N ARG A 36 23.34 -0.25 4.68
CA ARG A 36 23.44 -1.70 4.88
C ARG A 36 24.68 -2.33 4.26
N ASN A 37 25.04 -3.47 4.82
CA ASN A 37 26.04 -4.38 4.26
C ASN A 37 25.38 -5.55 3.51
N HIS A 38 24.11 -5.82 3.76
CA HIS A 38 23.38 -6.93 3.15
C HIS A 38 22.39 -6.46 2.09
N PHE A 39 22.43 -7.07 0.90
CA PHE A 39 21.62 -6.68 -0.26
C PHE A 39 20.92 -7.87 -0.92
N ILE A 40 19.78 -7.60 -1.56
CA ILE A 40 19.10 -8.58 -2.41
C ILE A 40 19.79 -8.62 -3.78
N LEU A 41 20.06 -9.82 -4.29
CA LEU A 41 20.49 -10.03 -5.67
C LEU A 41 19.27 -10.15 -6.58
N PHE A 42 19.02 -9.11 -7.38
CA PHE A 42 17.92 -9.13 -8.36
C PHE A 42 18.33 -9.85 -9.64
N ALA A 43 17.42 -10.62 -10.24
CA ALA A 43 17.70 -11.40 -11.46
C ALA A 43 18.18 -10.54 -12.64
N HIS A 44 17.73 -9.28 -12.70
CA HIS A 44 18.10 -8.32 -13.74
C HIS A 44 19.10 -7.26 -13.25
N GLN A 45 19.75 -7.45 -12.10
CA GLN A 45 20.78 -6.53 -11.66
C GLN A 45 21.91 -6.47 -12.69
N THR A 46 22.36 -5.25 -13.01
CA THR A 46 23.47 -5.01 -13.94
C THR A 46 24.62 -4.24 -13.28
N HIS A 47 24.35 -3.50 -12.21
CA HIS A 47 25.32 -2.60 -11.60
C HIS A 47 25.20 -2.54 -10.08
N VAL A 48 26.28 -2.10 -9.44
CA VAL A 48 26.33 -1.68 -8.04
C VAL A 48 26.82 -0.24 -8.00
N ALA A 49 25.93 0.69 -7.64
CA ALA A 49 26.27 2.09 -7.46
C ALA A 49 26.83 2.34 -6.06
N VAL A 50 27.88 3.14 -5.98
CA VAL A 50 28.53 3.53 -4.73
C VAL A 50 28.55 5.05 -4.64
N TYR A 51 27.82 5.57 -3.67
CA TYR A 51 27.74 6.99 -3.34
C TYR A 51 28.60 7.29 -2.13
N MET A 52 29.40 8.35 -2.20
CA MET A 52 30.34 8.70 -1.14
C MET A 52 30.52 10.21 -1.02
N SER A 53 30.89 10.66 0.18
CA SER A 53 31.38 12.03 0.39
C SER A 53 32.90 12.02 0.38
N ILE A 54 33.50 13.04 -0.21
CA ILE A 54 34.95 13.23 -0.26
C ILE A 54 35.26 14.58 0.35
N ILE A 55 36.04 14.58 1.43
CA ILE A 55 36.42 15.76 2.20
C ILE A 55 37.81 16.21 1.78
N ASN A 56 37.96 17.49 1.46
CA ASN A 56 39.23 18.12 1.18
C ASN A 56 39.93 18.56 2.48
N LYS A 57 40.90 17.78 2.94
CA LYS A 57 41.67 18.07 4.16
C LYS A 57 42.62 19.27 4.01
N LEU A 58 42.93 19.69 2.78
CA LEU A 58 43.78 20.87 2.54
C LEU A 58 43.02 22.19 2.71
N ALA A 59 41.70 22.18 2.51
CA ALA A 59 40.83 23.32 2.79
C ALA A 59 40.78 23.61 4.31
N LEU A 60 40.80 22.58 5.15
CA LEU A 60 40.88 22.71 6.62
C LEU A 60 42.18 23.34 7.12
N LYS A 61 43.24 23.30 6.32
CA LYS A 61 44.57 23.78 6.68
C LYS A 61 44.86 25.20 6.12
N SER A 62 43.83 25.91 5.63
CA SER A 62 43.95 27.25 5.02
C SER A 62 45.01 27.35 3.92
N THR A 63 45.19 26.27 3.15
CA THR A 63 46.20 26.23 2.08
C THR A 63 45.64 26.82 0.77
N SER A 64 46.50 27.45 -0.04
CA SER A 64 46.09 28.05 -1.33
C SER A 64 45.98 27.04 -2.49
N ARG A 65 46.09 25.74 -2.22
CA ARG A 65 46.17 24.67 -3.23
C ARG A 65 44.89 23.83 -3.27
N GLY A 66 44.33 23.62 -4.47
CA GLY A 66 43.29 22.61 -4.70
C GLY A 66 43.85 21.18 -4.65
N VAL A 67 42.97 20.18 -4.66
CA VAL A 67 43.37 18.77 -4.66
C VAL A 67 43.19 18.18 -6.05
N LYS A 68 44.25 17.56 -6.59
CA LYS A 68 44.18 16.72 -7.78
C LYS A 68 44.59 15.31 -7.41
N VAL A 69 43.65 14.37 -7.49
CA VAL A 69 43.87 12.94 -7.16
C VAL A 69 44.37 12.17 -8.37
N GLY A 70 43.98 12.59 -9.58
CA GLY A 70 44.28 11.84 -10.80
C GLY A 70 43.14 10.90 -11.06
N ILE A 71 43.27 9.61 -10.73
CA ILE A 71 42.25 8.59 -10.95
C ILE A 71 41.66 8.15 -9.61
N LEU A 72 40.35 8.28 -9.47
CA LEU A 72 39.55 7.66 -8.41
C LEU A 72 38.82 6.46 -9.02
N ALA A 73 38.83 5.32 -8.33
CA ALA A 73 38.24 4.08 -8.81
C ALA A 73 37.36 3.44 -7.74
N VAL A 74 36.29 2.76 -8.18
CA VAL A 74 35.55 1.81 -7.35
C VAL A 74 35.70 0.41 -7.93
N THR A 75 36.03 -0.54 -7.06
CA THR A 75 36.11 -1.96 -7.39
C THR A 75 35.20 -2.77 -6.47
N LEU A 76 34.68 -3.88 -7.00
CA LEU A 76 34.01 -4.92 -6.24
C LEU A 76 34.88 -6.17 -6.32
N ARG A 77 35.20 -6.79 -5.18
CA ARG A 77 36.04 -8.00 -5.11
C ARG A 77 35.33 -9.10 -4.35
N ASP A 78 35.41 -10.32 -4.84
CA ASP A 78 34.90 -11.51 -4.20
C ASP A 78 35.93 -12.01 -3.18
N ILE A 79 35.64 -11.83 -1.90
CA ILE A 79 36.58 -12.13 -0.80
C ILE A 79 36.77 -13.64 -0.67
N ASP A 80 35.73 -14.43 -0.95
CA ASP A 80 35.75 -15.87 -0.77
C ASP A 80 36.31 -16.61 -2.02
N ASP A 81 36.54 -15.88 -3.11
CA ASP A 81 37.21 -16.35 -4.35
C ASP A 81 38.55 -15.60 -4.54
N ASP A 82 39.50 -15.80 -3.63
CA ASP A 82 40.87 -15.25 -3.66
C ASP A 82 40.96 -13.71 -3.87
N ASP A 83 40.02 -12.95 -3.31
CA ASP A 83 39.91 -11.49 -3.49
C ASP A 83 39.79 -11.07 -4.97
N ARG A 84 39.21 -11.94 -5.81
CA ARG A 84 39.09 -11.72 -7.26
C ARG A 84 38.21 -10.51 -7.55
N ALA A 85 38.67 -9.62 -8.43
CA ALA A 85 37.85 -8.53 -8.92
C ALA A 85 36.65 -9.05 -9.75
N VAL A 86 35.45 -8.59 -9.41
CA VAL A 86 34.19 -8.96 -10.07
C VAL A 86 33.58 -7.72 -10.72
N GLY A 87 33.18 -7.86 -11.98
CA GLY A 87 32.65 -6.76 -12.77
C GLY A 87 33.73 -5.80 -13.30
N ALA A 88 33.28 -4.81 -14.06
CA ALA A 88 34.15 -3.78 -14.61
C ALA A 88 34.25 -2.60 -13.64
N ARG A 89 35.48 -2.33 -13.17
CA ARG A 89 35.75 -1.14 -12.33
C ARG A 89 35.41 0.14 -13.08
N ASN A 90 34.92 1.13 -12.33
CA ASN A 90 34.64 2.46 -12.85
C ASN A 90 35.67 3.44 -12.33
N ILE A 91 36.17 4.30 -13.22
CA ILE A 91 37.27 5.23 -12.95
C ILE A 91 36.90 6.63 -13.40
N VAL A 92 37.23 7.62 -12.59
CA VAL A 92 37.02 9.03 -12.91
C VAL A 92 38.26 9.85 -12.63
N ASN A 93 38.45 10.88 -13.45
CA ASN A 93 39.48 11.87 -13.17
C ASN A 93 38.99 12.83 -12.08
N PHE A 94 39.49 12.68 -10.86
CA PHE A 94 38.99 13.43 -9.71
C PHE A 94 39.89 14.60 -9.32
N ALA A 95 39.26 15.77 -9.16
CA ALA A 95 39.88 16.98 -8.63
C ALA A 95 38.85 17.84 -7.89
N MET A 96 39.29 18.50 -6.82
CA MET A 96 38.51 19.47 -6.06
C MET A 96 39.19 20.83 -6.09
N SER A 97 38.40 21.90 -6.29
CA SER A 97 38.91 23.25 -6.17
C SER A 97 39.28 23.60 -4.72
N ARG A 98 40.05 24.67 -4.54
CA ARG A 98 40.47 25.15 -3.20
C ARG A 98 39.29 25.54 -2.29
N SER A 99 38.16 25.94 -2.86
CA SER A 99 36.96 26.37 -2.14
C SER A 99 36.01 25.22 -1.83
N GLU A 100 36.22 24.05 -2.44
CA GLU A 100 35.41 22.86 -2.17
C GLU A 100 35.93 22.15 -0.92
N PHE A 101 35.15 22.28 0.16
CA PHE A 101 35.39 21.55 1.41
C PHE A 101 34.98 20.08 1.32
N MET A 102 33.83 19.81 0.68
CA MET A 102 33.25 18.49 0.52
C MET A 102 32.64 18.38 -0.87
N ARG A 103 32.76 17.21 -1.49
CA ARG A 103 32.06 16.85 -2.73
C ARG A 103 31.46 15.46 -2.59
N TYR A 104 30.26 15.27 -3.11
CA TYR A 104 29.66 13.96 -3.26
C TYR A 104 29.98 13.38 -4.64
N GLU A 105 30.31 12.11 -4.68
CA GLU A 105 30.59 11.38 -5.91
C GLU A 105 29.82 10.07 -5.95
N ARG A 106 29.42 9.67 -7.15
CA ARG A 106 28.80 8.37 -7.43
C ARG A 106 29.63 7.65 -8.47
N LEU A 107 29.99 6.41 -8.20
CA LEU A 107 30.69 5.53 -9.12
C LEU A 107 30.02 4.16 -9.15
N ASP A 108 29.85 3.63 -10.36
CA ASP A 108 29.03 2.44 -10.59
C ASP A 108 29.87 1.31 -11.15
N VAL A 109 29.90 0.17 -10.47
CA VAL A 109 30.56 -1.05 -10.96
C VAL A 109 29.56 -1.84 -11.81
N TYR A 110 29.89 -2.09 -13.08
CA TYR A 110 29.10 -3.00 -13.91
C TYR A 110 29.36 -4.43 -13.47
N VAL A 111 28.36 -5.07 -12.88
CA VAL A 111 28.42 -6.42 -12.34
C VAL A 111 27.02 -7.05 -12.48
N PRO A 112 26.79 -7.82 -13.56
CA PRO A 112 25.52 -8.48 -13.75
C PRO A 112 25.29 -9.55 -12.68
N ALA A 113 24.03 -9.85 -12.40
CA ALA A 113 23.65 -10.82 -11.37
C ALA A 113 24.31 -12.20 -11.55
N THR A 114 24.62 -12.59 -12.79
CA THR A 114 25.30 -13.85 -13.13
C THR A 114 26.72 -13.94 -12.62
N ASP A 115 27.37 -12.80 -12.35
CA ASP A 115 28.76 -12.71 -11.93
C ASP A 115 28.88 -12.70 -10.39
N ILE A 116 27.74 -12.66 -9.68
CA ILE A 116 27.68 -12.64 -8.22
C ILE A 116 27.25 -14.01 -7.72
N ASN A 117 28.07 -14.59 -6.85
CA ASN A 117 27.72 -15.76 -6.09
C ASN A 117 27.03 -15.33 -4.79
N PRO A 118 25.74 -15.68 -4.57
CA PRO A 118 24.99 -15.27 -3.38
C PRO A 118 25.46 -15.92 -2.07
N TYR A 119 26.38 -16.88 -2.14
CA TYR A 119 26.98 -17.51 -0.96
C TYR A 119 28.29 -16.85 -0.52
N HIS A 120 28.81 -15.91 -1.31
CA HIS A 120 30.10 -15.27 -1.08
C HIS A 120 29.97 -13.89 -0.45
N ARG A 121 31.06 -13.44 0.17
CA ARG A 121 31.29 -12.07 0.62
C ARG A 121 32.00 -11.26 -0.44
N TYR A 122 31.65 -9.98 -0.49
CA TYR A 122 32.27 -9.03 -1.41
C TYR A 122 32.85 -7.84 -0.66
N ARG A 123 33.93 -7.26 -1.16
CA ARG A 123 34.47 -5.97 -0.70
C ARG A 123 34.25 -4.93 -1.78
N VAL A 124 33.59 -3.82 -1.43
CA VAL A 124 33.60 -2.60 -2.23
C VAL A 124 34.75 -1.74 -1.74
N THR A 125 35.66 -1.38 -2.65
CA THR A 125 36.83 -0.57 -2.32
C THR A 125 36.87 0.68 -3.18
N VAL A 126 37.04 1.83 -2.53
CA VAL A 126 37.35 3.13 -3.17
C VAL A 126 38.86 3.32 -3.15
N GLU A 127 39.47 3.46 -4.32
CA GLU A 127 40.91 3.54 -4.49
C GLU A 127 41.33 4.83 -5.22
N ALA A 128 42.44 5.43 -4.81
CA ALA A 128 43.17 6.44 -5.57
C ALA A 128 44.49 5.86 -6.08
N GLY A 129 44.54 5.52 -7.37
CA GLY A 129 45.70 4.86 -7.97
C GLY A 129 45.90 3.43 -7.46
N ARG A 130 46.84 3.20 -6.53
CA ARG A 130 47.10 1.90 -5.89
C ARG A 130 46.75 1.90 -4.39
N MET A 131 46.21 3.00 -3.90
CA MET A 131 45.98 3.19 -2.48
C MET A 131 44.49 3.12 -2.18
N GLU A 132 44.13 2.26 -1.23
CA GLU A 132 42.78 2.17 -0.68
C GLU A 132 42.51 3.42 0.18
N LEU A 133 41.38 4.07 -0.09
CA LEU A 133 40.89 5.21 0.69
C LEU A 133 39.84 4.78 1.70
N GLU A 134 38.94 3.89 1.29
CA GLU A 134 37.84 3.37 2.10
C GLU A 134 37.38 2.02 1.50
N SER A 135 36.93 1.10 2.36
CA SER A 135 36.34 -0.15 1.89
C SER A 135 35.21 -0.63 2.79
N ARG A 136 34.28 -1.38 2.21
CA ARG A 136 33.14 -1.96 2.92
C ARG A 136 32.87 -3.38 2.47
N GLU A 137 32.77 -4.29 3.42
CA GLU A 137 32.30 -5.66 3.15
C GLU A 137 30.78 -5.67 2.96
N ILE A 138 30.30 -6.35 1.93
CA ILE A 138 28.89 -6.54 1.62
C ILE A 138 28.58 -7.99 1.25
N ARG A 139 27.31 -8.38 1.30
CA ARG A 139 26.82 -9.66 0.78
C ARG A 139 25.56 -9.49 -0.05
N PHE A 140 25.37 -10.42 -0.97
CA PHE A 140 24.20 -10.50 -1.83
C PHE A 140 23.41 -11.78 -1.54
N PHE A 141 22.09 -11.69 -1.42
CA PHE A 141 21.21 -12.83 -1.18
C PHE A 141 20.34 -13.09 -2.42
N ALA A 142 20.43 -14.28 -3.01
CA ALA A 142 19.64 -14.66 -4.18
C ALA A 142 18.24 -15.19 -3.82
N LEU A 143 17.23 -14.66 -4.48
CA LEU A 143 15.83 -14.99 -4.27
C LEU A 143 15.38 -16.16 -5.18
N LYS A 144 15.84 -17.39 -4.93
CA LYS A 144 15.27 -18.55 -5.64
C LYS A 144 14.04 -19.15 -4.95
N GLU A 145 13.95 -19.12 -3.62
CA GLU A 145 12.88 -19.82 -2.87
C GLU A 145 12.13 -18.94 -1.84
N LEU A 146 12.77 -17.95 -1.22
CA LEU A 146 12.16 -17.05 -0.24
C LEU A 146 11.99 -15.64 -0.83
N ARG A 147 10.93 -15.46 -1.64
CA ARG A 147 10.71 -14.26 -2.47
C ARG A 147 10.54 -12.93 -1.71
N LEU A 148 10.38 -12.93 -0.39
CA LEU A 148 10.16 -11.73 0.43
C LEU A 148 11.05 -11.74 1.69
N PRO A 149 11.83 -10.67 1.98
CA PRO A 149 12.64 -10.56 3.20
C PRO A 149 11.85 -10.71 4.51
N THR A 150 10.55 -10.40 4.47
CA THR A 150 9.61 -10.60 5.60
C THR A 150 9.41 -12.06 5.98
N LYS A 151 9.77 -13.01 5.10
CA LYS A 151 9.69 -14.45 5.36
C LYS A 151 11.01 -15.06 5.85
N TRP A 152 12.06 -14.27 5.99
CA TRP A 152 13.38 -14.76 6.40
C TRP A 152 13.46 -15.02 7.91
N TYR A 153 12.61 -14.34 8.67
CA TYR A 153 12.50 -14.48 10.11
C TYR A 153 11.03 -14.55 10.51
N SER A 154 10.70 -15.41 11.47
CA SER A 154 9.37 -15.47 12.08
C SER A 154 9.43 -14.82 13.46
N PRO A 155 8.73 -13.71 13.73
CA PRO A 155 8.77 -13.09 15.05
C PRO A 155 8.06 -13.94 16.10
N LEU A 156 8.71 -14.10 17.25
CA LEU A 156 8.19 -14.89 18.38
C LEU A 156 7.74 -14.00 19.54
N LYS A 157 8.54 -13.00 19.90
CA LYS A 157 8.27 -12.12 21.05
C LYS A 157 8.90 -10.74 20.85
N GLY A 158 8.22 -9.70 21.30
CA GLY A 158 8.78 -8.35 21.50
C GLY A 158 8.72 -7.95 22.97
N SER A 159 9.76 -7.33 23.50
CA SER A 159 9.81 -6.88 24.89
C SER A 159 10.71 -5.65 25.08
N VAL A 160 10.44 -4.86 26.13
CA VAL A 160 11.38 -3.85 26.63
C VAL A 160 11.94 -4.29 27.96
N LEU A 161 13.26 -4.23 28.07
CA LEU A 161 13.99 -4.47 29.31
C LEU A 161 14.47 -3.12 29.85
N ILE A 162 14.30 -2.91 31.15
CA ILE A 162 14.63 -1.65 31.82
C ILE A 162 15.56 -1.94 32.99
N GLY A 163 16.65 -1.17 33.08
CA GLY A 163 17.65 -1.31 34.11
C GLY A 163 19.07 -1.42 33.56
N TRP A 164 20.04 -1.58 34.46
CA TRP A 164 21.45 -1.68 34.12
C TRP A 164 21.76 -3.03 33.43
N PRO A 165 22.75 -3.09 32.51
CA PRO A 165 23.04 -4.25 31.65
C PRO A 165 23.19 -5.61 32.35
N GLU A 166 23.53 -5.60 33.64
CA GLU A 166 23.82 -6.78 34.46
C GLU A 166 22.59 -7.31 35.22
N TYR A 167 21.46 -6.57 35.23
CA TYR A 167 20.24 -6.89 35.98
C TYR A 167 18.97 -6.45 35.22
N TYR A 168 18.77 -6.95 33.99
CA TYR A 168 17.50 -6.78 33.30
C TYR A 168 16.40 -7.63 33.95
N GLY A 169 15.41 -6.98 34.57
CA GLY A 169 14.15 -7.59 34.99
C GLY A 169 12.98 -7.07 34.16
N VAL A 170 11.86 -7.80 34.14
CA VAL A 170 10.58 -7.30 33.61
C VAL A 170 10.07 -6.24 34.59
N ALA A 171 10.56 -5.01 34.45
CA ALA A 171 10.21 -3.90 35.33
C ALA A 171 9.36 -2.86 34.60
N SER A 172 8.32 -2.37 35.29
CA SER A 172 7.48 -1.26 34.85
C SER A 172 8.32 0.00 34.61
N PRO A 173 8.15 0.71 33.48
CA PRO A 173 9.03 1.82 33.07
C PRO A 173 8.95 3.06 33.97
N GLY A 174 8.16 3.01 35.05
CA GLY A 174 8.03 4.05 36.07
C GLY A 174 8.85 3.84 37.35
N SER A 175 9.79 2.89 37.40
CA SER A 175 10.55 2.57 38.64
C SER A 175 11.68 3.55 38.99
N GLY A 176 11.98 4.53 38.13
CA GLY A 176 12.98 5.58 38.40
C GLY A 176 14.42 5.08 38.48
N LEU A 177 14.71 3.87 37.98
CA LEU A 177 16.04 3.24 38.00
C LEU A 177 16.55 3.05 36.57
N GLY A 178 17.22 4.09 36.05
CA GLY A 178 17.95 4.06 34.78
C GLY A 178 17.23 4.79 33.64
N ASN A 179 17.99 5.60 32.89
CA ASN A 179 17.50 6.25 31.66
C ASN A 179 17.59 5.33 30.44
N GLU A 180 18.31 4.20 30.54
CA GLU A 180 18.58 3.31 29.42
C GLU A 180 17.59 2.14 29.42
N ALA A 181 17.03 1.85 28.25
CA ALA A 181 16.17 0.70 28.02
C ALA A 181 16.61 -0.06 26.78
N VAL A 182 16.23 -1.34 26.72
CA VAL A 182 16.55 -2.22 25.60
C VAL A 182 15.26 -2.72 24.98
N VAL A 183 15.04 -2.40 23.71
CA VAL A 183 14.04 -3.08 22.89
C VAL A 183 14.62 -4.39 22.41
N GLU A 184 13.92 -5.50 22.64
CA GLU A 184 14.28 -6.84 22.19
C GLU A 184 13.18 -7.44 21.32
N PHE A 185 13.57 -8.03 20.18
CA PHE A 185 12.76 -8.96 19.41
C PHE A 185 13.40 -10.35 19.43
N GLN A 186 12.64 -11.36 19.82
CA GLN A 186 13.02 -12.77 19.66
C GLN A 186 12.38 -13.31 18.39
N LEU A 187 13.15 -14.02 17.58
CA LEU A 187 12.79 -14.48 16.24
C LEU A 187 13.15 -15.96 16.07
N GLU A 188 12.45 -16.63 15.16
CA GLU A 188 12.85 -17.90 14.58
C GLU A 188 13.49 -17.67 13.20
N ASN A 189 14.63 -18.31 12.94
CA ASN A 189 15.32 -18.29 11.67
C ASN A 189 14.62 -19.20 10.66
N MET A 190 14.11 -18.59 9.57
CA MET A 190 13.42 -19.31 8.49
C MET A 190 14.29 -19.48 7.24
N LEU A 191 15.55 -19.01 7.30
CA LEU A 191 16.48 -19.11 6.18
C LEU A 191 17.03 -20.54 6.03
N PRO A 192 17.28 -20.99 4.79
CA PRO A 192 17.94 -22.27 4.51
C PRO A 192 19.31 -22.37 5.19
N VAL A 193 19.73 -23.60 5.51
CA VAL A 193 20.96 -23.89 6.26
C VAL A 193 22.22 -23.42 5.51
N GLU A 194 22.14 -23.31 4.19
CA GLU A 194 23.18 -22.83 3.29
C GLU A 194 23.52 -21.34 3.50
N ILE A 195 22.64 -20.59 4.18
CA ILE A 195 22.89 -19.19 4.52
C ILE A 195 23.65 -19.12 5.85
N HIS A 196 24.97 -19.04 5.74
CA HIS A 196 25.88 -19.05 6.90
C HIS A 196 25.95 -17.72 7.68
N SER A 197 25.40 -16.63 7.13
CA SER A 197 25.31 -15.31 7.78
C SER A 197 23.90 -14.78 7.77
N LEU A 198 23.43 -14.30 8.90
CA LEU A 198 22.10 -13.74 9.04
C LEU A 198 22.02 -12.35 8.39
N PRO A 199 21.07 -12.11 7.46
CA PRO A 199 20.78 -10.79 6.94
C PRO A 199 20.51 -9.75 8.03
N GLU A 200 20.92 -8.51 7.78
CA GLU A 200 20.71 -7.38 8.66
C GLU A 200 19.22 -7.06 8.79
N VAL A 201 18.82 -6.64 9.98
CA VAL A 201 17.50 -6.10 10.29
C VAL A 201 17.66 -4.68 10.82
N GLU A 202 16.59 -3.91 10.79
CA GLU A 202 16.53 -2.56 11.34
C GLU A 202 15.47 -2.51 12.42
N ILE A 203 15.81 -2.02 13.61
CA ILE A 203 14.78 -1.57 14.56
C ILE A 203 14.55 -0.09 14.33
N ALA A 204 13.30 0.29 14.06
CA ALA A 204 12.83 1.65 14.04
C ALA A 204 11.97 1.91 15.29
N LEU A 205 12.42 2.83 16.13
CA LEU A 205 11.73 3.26 17.32
C LEU A 205 11.04 4.59 17.05
N ILE A 206 9.73 4.62 17.17
CA ILE A 206 8.91 5.81 17.02
C ILE A 206 8.50 6.28 18.41
N ARG A 207 8.88 7.51 18.73
CA ARG A 207 8.64 8.15 20.01
C ARG A 207 7.23 8.77 20.08
N PRO A 208 6.73 9.09 21.28
CA PRO A 208 5.42 9.73 21.45
C PRO A 208 5.26 11.07 20.71
N ASP A 209 6.37 11.79 20.49
CA ASP A 209 6.43 13.06 19.74
C ASP A 209 6.46 12.86 18.21
N GLY A 210 6.40 11.62 17.73
CA GLY A 210 6.43 11.25 16.32
C GLY A 210 7.83 11.19 15.71
N VAL A 211 8.89 11.44 16.49
CA VAL A 211 10.27 11.32 16.01
C VAL A 211 10.62 9.83 15.86
N GLU A 212 11.17 9.46 14.70
CA GLU A 212 11.63 8.11 14.41
C GLU A 212 13.16 8.03 14.48
N GLU A 213 13.66 7.10 15.28
CA GLU A 213 15.07 6.74 15.38
C GLU A 213 15.25 5.31 14.86
N ARG A 214 16.38 4.99 14.22
CA ARG A 214 16.60 3.70 13.56
C ARG A 214 17.99 3.16 13.83
N GLN A 215 18.10 1.84 13.99
CA GLN A 215 19.36 1.14 14.17
C GLN A 215 19.41 -0.14 13.34
N LEU A 216 20.45 -0.27 12.50
CA LEU A 216 20.77 -1.52 11.80
C LEU A 216 21.49 -2.48 12.76
N LEU A 217 21.07 -3.74 12.73
CA LEU A 217 21.46 -4.79 13.67
C LEU A 217 21.59 -6.13 12.95
N ILE A 218 22.49 -6.97 13.42
CA ILE A 218 22.56 -8.38 13.00
C ILE A 218 21.87 -9.21 14.10
N PRO A 219 20.87 -10.05 13.76
CA PRO A 219 20.28 -10.94 14.75
C PRO A 219 21.35 -11.85 15.38
N SER A 220 21.34 -11.93 16.71
CA SER A 220 22.27 -12.75 17.49
C SER A 220 21.56 -13.99 18.03
N ARG A 221 22.28 -15.07 18.34
CA ARG A 221 21.65 -16.30 18.86
C ARG A 221 21.23 -16.11 20.31
N LEU A 222 20.06 -16.63 20.68
CA LEU A 222 19.51 -16.49 22.03
C LEU A 222 20.31 -17.27 23.08
N SER A 223 20.90 -18.41 22.70
CA SER A 223 21.78 -19.23 23.55
C SER A 223 22.94 -19.81 22.74
N ALA A 224 24.08 -20.02 23.39
CA ALA A 224 25.23 -20.73 22.82
C ALA A 224 24.97 -22.24 22.65
N ASP A 225 24.06 -22.79 23.46
CA ASP A 225 23.68 -24.22 23.50
C ASP A 225 22.45 -24.54 22.62
N ASP A 226 21.98 -23.58 21.81
CA ASP A 226 20.84 -23.79 20.91
C ASP A 226 21.27 -24.65 19.70
N ASP A 227 21.22 -25.98 19.86
CA ASP A 227 21.63 -26.97 18.87
C ASP A 227 20.95 -26.79 17.50
N ASP A 228 19.74 -26.21 17.47
CA ASP A 228 18.93 -26.06 16.26
C ASP A 228 19.19 -24.76 15.46
N ARG A 229 20.05 -23.83 15.94
CA ARG A 229 20.35 -22.53 15.28
C ARG A 229 19.13 -21.67 14.91
N LYS A 230 17.96 -21.97 15.48
CA LYS A 230 16.68 -21.38 15.07
C LYS A 230 16.33 -20.13 15.86
N LEU A 231 16.69 -20.03 17.13
CA LEU A 231 16.24 -18.91 17.96
C LEU A 231 17.23 -17.75 17.97
N LEU A 232 16.75 -16.59 17.57
CA LEU A 232 17.51 -15.35 17.43
C LEU A 232 16.94 -14.25 18.32
N SER A 233 17.78 -13.28 18.65
CA SER A 233 17.45 -12.07 19.38
C SER A 233 18.08 -10.85 18.70
N VAL A 234 17.28 -9.81 18.57
CA VAL A 234 17.68 -8.50 18.05
C VAL A 234 17.42 -7.50 19.17
N ARG A 235 18.50 -6.88 19.68
CA ARG A 235 18.44 -5.96 20.81
C ARG A 235 18.99 -4.61 20.42
N TRP A 236 18.31 -3.55 20.88
CA TRP A 236 18.80 -2.18 20.74
C TRP A 236 18.61 -1.42 22.05
N SER A 237 19.73 -0.95 22.61
CA SER A 237 19.75 -0.03 23.75
C SER A 237 19.51 1.40 23.28
N PHE A 238 18.63 2.11 23.98
CA PHE A 238 18.29 3.50 23.71
C PHE A 238 17.97 4.24 25.02
N ASP A 239 18.11 5.56 25.00
CA ASP A 239 17.75 6.41 26.14
C ASP A 239 16.25 6.73 26.13
N ILE A 240 15.56 6.41 27.23
CA ILE A 240 14.19 6.86 27.47
C ILE A 240 14.23 8.32 27.89
N ASN A 241 13.73 9.20 27.03
CA ASN A 241 13.53 10.59 27.39
C ASN A 241 12.32 10.73 28.33
N HIS A 242 12.57 10.98 29.61
CA HIS A 242 11.54 11.17 30.63
C HIS A 242 10.69 12.45 30.44
N GLU A 243 11.15 13.41 29.63
CA GLU A 243 10.39 14.61 29.28
C GLU A 243 9.34 14.34 28.19
N VAL A 244 9.54 13.30 27.39
CA VAL A 244 8.61 12.87 26.33
C VAL A 244 7.86 11.64 26.81
N LYS A 245 6.72 11.89 27.46
CA LYS A 245 5.87 10.85 28.02
C LYS A 245 4.85 10.33 27.01
N GLY A 246 4.60 9.03 27.03
CA GLY A 246 3.57 8.39 26.23
C GLY A 246 3.98 7.02 25.69
N VAL A 247 3.33 6.63 24.60
CA VAL A 247 3.50 5.32 23.96
C VAL A 247 4.61 5.38 22.90
N TYR A 248 5.55 4.45 23.02
CA TYR A 248 6.60 4.18 22.05
C TYR A 248 6.18 3.00 21.18
N CYS A 249 6.58 3.04 19.91
CA CYS A 249 6.36 1.96 18.95
C CYS A 249 7.70 1.44 18.42
N ALA A 250 8.01 0.17 18.67
CA ALA A 250 9.18 -0.50 18.13
C ALA A 250 8.78 -1.33 16.91
N CYS A 251 9.39 -1.06 15.76
CA CYS A 251 9.17 -1.77 14.50
C CYS A 251 10.45 -2.47 14.06
N LEU A 252 10.38 -3.75 13.73
CA LEU A 252 11.47 -4.53 13.17
C LEU A 252 11.28 -4.66 11.65
N ARG A 253 12.33 -4.30 10.90
CA ARG A 253 12.36 -4.33 9.44
C ARG A 253 13.46 -5.26 8.94
N CYS A 254 13.22 -5.95 7.84
CA CYS A 254 14.26 -6.62 7.07
C CYS A 254 14.30 -6.00 5.69
N MET A 255 15.46 -5.52 5.27
CA MET A 255 15.56 -4.59 4.15
C MET A 255 14.58 -3.42 4.36
N THR A 256 13.79 -3.01 3.37
CA THR A 256 12.81 -1.93 3.54
C THR A 256 11.47 -2.36 4.13
N TYR A 257 11.29 -3.65 4.46
CA TYR A 257 10.01 -4.23 4.82
C TYR A 257 9.87 -4.40 6.33
N VAL A 258 8.84 -3.81 6.94
CA VAL A 258 8.45 -4.09 8.33
C VAL A 258 7.84 -5.49 8.41
N PHE A 259 8.23 -6.29 9.40
CA PHE A 259 7.67 -7.64 9.60
C PHE A 259 7.32 -7.98 11.06
N ALA A 260 7.69 -7.14 12.03
CA ALA A 260 7.22 -7.25 13.40
C ALA A 260 7.12 -5.88 14.06
N THR A 261 6.18 -5.70 14.99
CA THR A 261 6.01 -4.44 15.74
C THR A 261 5.44 -4.73 17.13
N PHE A 262 5.84 -3.97 18.14
CA PHE A 262 5.15 -3.94 19.43
C PHE A 262 5.22 -2.55 20.06
N LEU A 263 4.39 -2.33 21.07
CA LEU A 263 4.35 -1.08 21.82
C LEU A 263 4.80 -1.24 23.26
N PHE A 264 5.24 -0.12 23.82
CA PHE A 264 5.44 0.04 25.24
C PHE A 264 5.20 1.48 25.66
N SER A 265 4.79 1.70 26.91
CA SER A 265 4.58 3.03 27.47
C SER A 265 5.70 3.33 28.46
N ASN A 266 6.23 4.56 28.46
CA ASN A 266 7.10 4.99 29.57
C ASN A 266 6.31 5.52 30.79
N GLU A 267 4.96 5.45 30.74
CA GLU A 267 4.05 5.74 31.84
C GLU A 267 3.31 4.47 32.31
N GLY A 268 3.42 4.14 33.61
CA GLY A 268 2.61 3.08 34.24
C GLY A 268 3.24 1.68 34.24
N ALA A 269 2.40 0.65 34.44
CA ALA A 269 2.82 -0.75 34.49
C ALA A 269 3.12 -1.30 33.08
N VAL A 270 4.17 -2.14 32.94
CA VAL A 270 4.40 -2.88 31.68
C VAL A 270 3.12 -3.63 31.35
N VAL A 271 2.47 -3.30 30.24
CA VAL A 271 1.48 -4.19 29.66
C VAL A 271 2.28 -5.25 28.91
N GLU A 272 2.61 -6.36 29.58
CA GLU A 272 2.99 -7.58 28.87
C GLU A 272 1.76 -8.00 28.05
N ASN A 273 1.80 -7.76 26.75
CA ASN A 273 0.80 -8.30 25.85
C ASN A 273 1.47 -9.44 25.07
N PRO A 274 1.26 -10.71 25.47
CA PRO A 274 1.82 -11.86 24.77
C PRO A 274 1.00 -12.10 23.51
N TRP A 275 1.38 -11.47 22.40
CA TRP A 275 0.77 -11.78 21.12
C TRP A 275 1.27 -13.16 20.68
N THR A 276 0.35 -14.10 20.48
CA THR A 276 0.68 -15.43 19.98
C THR A 276 0.81 -15.39 18.47
N ALA A 277 1.77 -16.14 17.93
CA ALA A 277 2.07 -16.23 16.49
C ALA A 277 0.89 -16.64 15.60
N GLU A 278 -0.24 -17.08 16.18
CA GLU A 278 -1.48 -17.42 15.49
C GLU A 278 -2.39 -16.19 15.23
N GLU A 279 -2.36 -15.17 16.09
CA GLU A 279 -3.14 -13.93 15.90
C GLU A 279 -2.51 -13.01 14.83
N LEU A 280 -1.20 -13.10 14.63
CA LEU A 280 -0.47 -12.40 13.56
C LEU A 280 -0.69 -12.99 12.16
N LYS A 281 -1.19 -14.24 12.04
CA LYS A 281 -1.63 -14.81 10.76
C LYS A 281 -2.96 -14.22 10.27
N GLN A 282 -3.73 -13.56 11.15
CA GLN A 282 -5.06 -13.04 10.83
C GLN A 282 -5.19 -11.52 11.02
N ARG A 283 -4.21 -10.83 11.62
CA ARG A 283 -4.22 -9.37 11.79
C ARG A 283 -2.82 -8.79 11.68
N THR A 284 -2.44 -8.41 10.47
CA THR A 284 -1.29 -7.54 10.23
C THR A 284 -1.63 -6.12 10.68
N VAL A 285 -1.15 -5.75 11.86
CA VAL A 285 -1.28 -4.40 12.44
C VAL A 285 -0.07 -3.59 12.02
N THR A 286 -0.29 -2.56 11.22
CA THR A 286 0.74 -2.00 10.34
C THR A 286 1.00 -0.50 10.47
N ASP A 287 0.72 0.13 11.62
CA ASP A 287 0.98 1.57 11.74
C ASP A 287 1.17 2.08 13.18
N ALA A 288 2.14 2.98 13.38
CA ALA A 288 2.33 3.75 14.61
C ALA A 288 1.30 4.90 14.74
N SER A 289 0.68 5.31 13.63
CA SER A 289 -0.40 6.30 13.64
C SER A 289 -1.72 5.75 14.23
N MET A 290 -1.86 4.42 14.32
CA MET A 290 -3.02 3.79 14.95
C MET A 290 -3.03 3.94 16.48
N PHE A 291 -1.94 4.35 17.13
CA PHE A 291 -1.93 4.43 18.59
C PHE A 291 -2.33 5.78 19.16
N GLY A 292 -2.22 6.87 18.39
CA GLY A 292 -2.90 8.13 18.72
C GLY A 292 -4.42 8.05 18.51
N ARG A 293 -4.88 7.26 17.52
CA ARG A 293 -6.31 7.08 17.22
C ARG A 293 -6.99 6.01 18.09
N ALA A 294 -6.35 4.87 18.33
CA ALA A 294 -6.87 3.84 19.24
C ALA A 294 -7.00 4.34 20.70
N PHE A 295 -6.21 5.35 21.09
CA PHE A 295 -6.32 6.01 22.40
C PHE A 295 -7.49 7.03 22.44
N GLY A 296 -7.82 7.68 21.33
CA GLY A 296 -9.03 8.49 21.18
C GLY A 296 -10.31 7.64 21.15
N ASP A 297 -10.28 6.53 20.42
CA ASP A 297 -11.41 5.61 20.26
C ASP A 297 -11.80 4.91 21.59
N MET A 298 -10.86 4.76 22.53
CA MET A 298 -11.12 4.17 23.85
C MET A 298 -11.72 5.17 24.86
N VAL A 299 -11.51 6.48 24.65
CA VAL A 299 -12.12 7.58 25.42
C VAL A 299 -13.51 7.95 24.88
N GLU A 300 -13.74 7.79 23.56
CA GLU A 300 -15.04 8.01 22.91
C GLU A 300 -16.04 6.85 23.07
N LYS A 301 -15.61 5.74 23.67
CA LYS A 301 -16.42 4.52 23.89
C LYS A 301 -17.61 4.68 24.85
N HIS A 302 -18.02 5.91 25.19
CA HIS A 302 -19.28 6.23 25.89
C HIS A 302 -20.26 7.08 25.07
N GLY A 303 -20.11 7.16 23.75
CA GLY A 303 -21.25 7.52 22.92
C GLY A 303 -20.90 7.84 21.49
N SER A 304 -21.05 6.85 20.60
CA SER A 304 -21.68 6.98 19.28
C SER A 304 -21.98 5.57 18.74
N VAL A 305 -23.10 5.44 18.03
CA VAL A 305 -23.67 4.19 17.50
C VAL A 305 -22.89 3.74 16.24
N PRO A 306 -22.70 2.44 15.97
CA PRO A 306 -21.89 1.95 14.85
C PRO A 306 -22.59 2.13 13.49
N ASP A 307 -21.79 2.45 12.47
CA ASP A 307 -22.12 2.46 11.05
C ASP A 307 -21.60 1.17 10.41
N GLU A 308 -22.45 0.14 10.34
CA GLU A 308 -22.27 -1.04 9.48
C GLU A 308 -23.61 -1.33 8.80
N MET A 309 -23.67 -1.23 7.46
CA MET A 309 -24.65 -1.99 6.69
C MET A 309 -24.15 -3.44 6.58
N PRO A 310 -25.04 -4.44 6.72
CA PRO A 310 -24.64 -5.84 6.76
C PRO A 310 -24.02 -6.29 5.44
N ASP A 311 -22.88 -6.96 5.57
CA ASP A 311 -22.24 -7.75 4.53
C ASP A 311 -23.18 -8.92 4.17
N THR A 312 -23.83 -8.85 3.01
CA THR A 312 -24.63 -9.97 2.51
C THR A 312 -23.69 -10.98 1.84
N THR A 313 -23.03 -11.79 2.65
CA THR A 313 -22.70 -13.17 2.27
C THR A 313 -23.91 -14.05 2.57
N GLU A 314 -24.92 -14.00 1.72
CA GLU A 314 -25.93 -15.04 1.63
C GLU A 314 -26.05 -15.47 0.16
N GLU A 315 -25.76 -16.75 -0.10
CA GLU A 315 -26.24 -17.42 -1.30
C GLU A 315 -27.75 -17.23 -1.37
N ALA A 316 -28.23 -16.65 -2.47
CA ALA A 316 -29.66 -16.42 -2.67
C ALA A 316 -30.41 -17.77 -2.65
N PRO A 317 -31.51 -17.90 -1.88
CA PRO A 317 -32.40 -19.02 -2.03
C PRO A 317 -33.07 -18.94 -3.41
N ASP A 318 -33.25 -20.12 -3.98
CA ASP A 318 -33.82 -20.46 -5.28
C ASP A 318 -34.88 -19.46 -5.83
N GLY A 319 -34.69 -19.00 -7.08
CA GLY A 319 -35.82 -18.59 -7.93
C GLY A 319 -35.84 -17.20 -8.58
N ASN A 320 -34.95 -16.25 -8.25
CA ASN A 320 -34.94 -14.94 -8.90
C ASN A 320 -33.65 -14.72 -9.71
N LYS A 321 -33.74 -14.79 -11.04
CA LYS A 321 -32.61 -14.45 -11.95
C LYS A 321 -32.11 -13.05 -11.59
N ALA A 322 -30.81 -12.94 -11.30
CA ALA A 322 -30.17 -11.63 -11.25
C ALA A 322 -30.42 -10.89 -12.57
N PRO A 323 -30.70 -9.57 -12.55
CA PRO A 323 -30.97 -8.82 -13.77
C PRO A 323 -29.80 -8.98 -14.75
N GLY A 324 -30.13 -9.30 -15.99
CA GLY A 324 -29.15 -9.40 -17.06
C GLY A 324 -28.60 -8.03 -17.44
N LEU A 325 -27.44 -7.99 -18.12
CA LEU A 325 -26.87 -6.74 -18.64
C LEU A 325 -27.86 -5.97 -19.54
N ASP A 326 -28.75 -6.68 -20.22
CA ASP A 326 -29.76 -6.09 -21.09
C ASP A 326 -30.86 -5.34 -20.32
N ASP A 327 -31.11 -5.73 -19.06
CA ASP A 327 -32.13 -5.13 -18.17
C ASP A 327 -31.66 -3.81 -17.54
N LEU A 328 -30.37 -3.49 -17.62
CA LEU A 328 -29.83 -2.23 -17.13
C LEU A 328 -30.17 -1.10 -18.12
N VAL A 329 -30.76 -0.02 -17.61
CA VAL A 329 -31.02 1.20 -18.38
C VAL A 329 -29.70 1.91 -18.67
N GLY A 330 -29.50 2.35 -19.91
CA GLY A 330 -28.26 2.99 -20.36
C GLY A 330 -27.15 2.03 -20.79
N LEU A 331 -25.89 2.51 -20.80
CA LEU A 331 -24.67 1.74 -21.10
C LEU A 331 -24.62 1.08 -22.50
N ALA A 332 -25.17 1.74 -23.52
CA ALA A 332 -25.19 1.22 -24.90
C ALA A 332 -23.80 0.83 -25.42
N SER A 333 -22.76 1.59 -25.08
CA SER A 333 -21.36 1.29 -25.43
C SER A 333 -20.86 0.00 -24.78
N LEU A 334 -21.23 -0.27 -23.52
CA LEU A 334 -20.89 -1.52 -22.84
C LEU A 334 -21.61 -2.72 -23.46
N LYS A 335 -22.90 -2.59 -23.77
CA LYS A 335 -23.69 -3.64 -24.45
C LYS A 335 -23.10 -3.95 -25.83
N GLN A 336 -22.73 -2.92 -26.60
CA GLN A 336 -22.04 -3.08 -27.88
C GLN A 336 -20.69 -3.79 -27.72
N ARG A 337 -19.90 -3.44 -26.69
CA ARG A 337 -18.63 -4.09 -26.42
C ARG A 337 -18.79 -5.56 -26.08
N MET A 338 -19.83 -5.92 -25.33
CA MET A 338 -20.14 -7.32 -25.02
C MET A 338 -20.52 -8.15 -26.24
N ALA A 339 -21.24 -7.56 -27.20
CA ALA A 339 -21.50 -8.19 -28.48
C ALA A 339 -20.19 -8.48 -29.25
N GLN A 340 -19.22 -7.56 -29.19
CA GLN A 340 -17.89 -7.75 -29.79
C GLN A 340 -17.09 -8.87 -29.11
N TYR A 341 -17.09 -8.95 -27.78
CA TYR A 341 -16.44 -10.06 -27.06
C TYR A 341 -17.06 -11.41 -27.44
N THR A 342 -18.40 -11.48 -27.51
CA THR A 342 -19.12 -12.68 -27.94
C THR A 342 -18.72 -13.11 -29.35
N ALA A 343 -18.67 -12.15 -30.29
CA ALA A 343 -18.27 -12.41 -31.66
C ALA A 343 -16.81 -12.92 -31.74
N LEU A 344 -15.90 -12.35 -30.95
CA LEU A 344 -14.50 -12.80 -30.96
C LEU A 344 -14.33 -14.18 -30.37
N VAL A 345 -14.96 -14.51 -29.24
CA VAL A 345 -14.88 -15.86 -28.67
C VAL A 345 -15.27 -16.90 -29.72
N ARG A 346 -16.38 -16.65 -30.43
CA ARG A 346 -16.83 -17.50 -31.52
C ARG A 346 -15.79 -17.58 -32.65
N PHE A 347 -15.20 -16.45 -33.03
CA PHE A 347 -14.17 -16.40 -34.08
C PHE A 347 -12.88 -17.13 -33.68
N ASN A 348 -12.42 -16.99 -32.44
CA ASN A 348 -11.24 -17.69 -31.91
C ASN A 348 -11.44 -19.20 -31.90
N ARG A 349 -12.63 -19.67 -31.49
CA ARG A 349 -12.96 -21.09 -31.56
C ARG A 349 -12.86 -21.63 -33.00
N LEU A 350 -13.40 -20.90 -33.97
CA LEU A 350 -13.28 -21.27 -35.39
C LEU A 350 -11.83 -21.27 -35.88
N ARG A 351 -10.98 -20.38 -35.35
CA ARG A 351 -9.54 -20.34 -35.67
C ARG A 351 -8.80 -21.54 -35.10
N GLU A 352 -9.07 -21.87 -33.84
CA GLU A 352 -8.49 -23.01 -33.13
C GLU A 352 -8.87 -24.33 -33.81
N ASP A 353 -10.16 -24.50 -34.17
CA ASP A 353 -10.65 -25.66 -34.93
C ASP A 353 -9.94 -25.80 -36.29
N ALA A 354 -9.50 -24.68 -36.87
CA ALA A 354 -8.73 -24.62 -38.11
C ALA A 354 -7.19 -24.66 -37.90
N GLY A 355 -6.71 -24.87 -36.67
CA GLY A 355 -5.29 -25.00 -36.32
C GLY A 355 -4.52 -23.68 -36.19
N PHE A 356 -5.21 -22.53 -36.13
CA PHE A 356 -4.60 -21.21 -35.93
C PHE A 356 -4.67 -20.77 -34.47
N SER A 357 -3.75 -19.90 -34.06
CA SER A 357 -3.76 -19.27 -32.74
C SER A 357 -4.94 -18.31 -32.55
N SER A 358 -5.43 -18.24 -31.31
CA SER A 358 -6.44 -17.31 -30.84
C SER A 358 -5.93 -15.86 -30.79
N LEU A 359 -6.83 -14.91 -31.04
CA LEU A 359 -6.55 -13.48 -30.90
C LEU A 359 -6.96 -12.96 -29.51
N SER A 360 -6.22 -11.98 -28.99
CA SER A 360 -6.62 -11.27 -27.76
C SER A 360 -7.47 -10.05 -28.06
N LEU A 361 -8.37 -9.69 -27.15
CA LEU A 361 -8.91 -8.33 -27.09
C LEU A 361 -8.38 -7.57 -25.88
N PRO A 362 -8.31 -6.23 -25.97
CA PRO A 362 -8.20 -5.40 -24.78
C PRO A 362 -9.44 -5.61 -23.92
N LEU A 363 -9.25 -6.17 -22.71
CA LEU A 363 -10.30 -6.42 -21.72
C LEU A 363 -10.36 -5.30 -20.67
N HIS A 364 -9.21 -4.77 -20.28
CA HIS A 364 -9.11 -3.73 -19.25
C HIS A 364 -9.94 -2.51 -19.64
N SER A 365 -10.67 -1.96 -18.67
CA SER A 365 -11.72 -0.98 -18.90
C SER A 365 -11.72 0.12 -17.84
N MET A 366 -12.45 1.19 -18.12
CA MET A 366 -12.62 2.31 -17.22
C MET A 366 -14.08 2.69 -17.08
N PHE A 367 -14.55 2.86 -15.84
CA PHE A 367 -15.93 3.23 -15.51
C PHE A 367 -15.96 4.66 -14.94
N LEU A 368 -16.58 5.58 -15.66
CA LEU A 368 -16.67 7.00 -15.30
C LEU A 368 -18.08 7.34 -14.82
N GLY A 369 -18.23 8.04 -13.71
CA GLY A 369 -19.54 8.59 -13.31
C GLY A 369 -19.65 8.88 -11.81
N SER A 370 -20.71 9.58 -11.42
CA SER A 370 -21.00 10.00 -10.04
C SER A 370 -21.15 8.81 -9.07
N PRO A 371 -21.12 9.02 -7.74
CA PRO A 371 -21.35 7.95 -6.76
C PRO A 371 -22.75 7.38 -6.93
N GLY A 372 -22.91 6.08 -6.64
CA GLY A 372 -24.22 5.45 -6.63
C GLY A 372 -24.89 5.28 -8.02
N THR A 373 -24.15 5.44 -9.11
CA THR A 373 -24.60 5.18 -10.50
C THR A 373 -24.53 3.70 -10.91
N GLY A 374 -24.13 2.81 -9.99
CA GLY A 374 -24.14 1.35 -10.21
C GLY A 374 -22.87 0.73 -10.78
N LYS A 375 -21.76 1.48 -10.89
CA LYS A 375 -20.45 0.99 -11.41
C LYS A 375 -20.06 -0.40 -10.90
N THR A 376 -20.05 -0.60 -9.57
CA THR A 376 -19.67 -1.87 -8.93
C THR A 376 -20.69 -2.99 -9.22
N THR A 377 -21.98 -2.66 -9.25
CA THR A 377 -23.04 -3.63 -9.61
C THR A 377 -22.87 -4.11 -11.05
N VAL A 378 -22.58 -3.19 -11.97
CA VAL A 378 -22.34 -3.53 -13.37
C VAL A 378 -21.06 -4.34 -13.54
N ALA A 379 -20.01 -4.08 -12.76
CA ALA A 379 -18.81 -4.92 -12.76
C ALA A 379 -19.13 -6.38 -12.39
N LYS A 380 -20.00 -6.62 -11.39
CA LYS A 380 -20.44 -7.98 -11.00
C LYS A 380 -21.21 -8.67 -12.12
N ILE A 381 -22.15 -7.98 -12.76
CA ILE A 381 -22.92 -8.51 -13.90
C ILE A 381 -21.98 -8.82 -15.08
N LEU A 382 -21.01 -7.93 -15.34
CA LEU A 382 -20.02 -8.09 -16.38
C LEU A 382 -19.14 -9.33 -16.14
N GLY A 383 -18.66 -9.54 -14.92
CA GLY A 383 -17.85 -10.71 -14.55
C GLY A 383 -18.58 -12.02 -14.81
N SER A 384 -19.85 -12.12 -14.37
CA SER A 384 -20.70 -13.28 -14.65
C SER A 384 -20.85 -13.52 -16.15
N LYS A 385 -21.07 -12.45 -16.93
CA LYS A 385 -21.27 -12.57 -18.38
C LYS A 385 -20.00 -12.96 -19.13
N LEU A 386 -18.84 -12.43 -18.73
CA LEU A 386 -17.55 -12.80 -19.31
C LEU A 386 -17.18 -14.26 -19.01
N ARG A 387 -17.56 -14.77 -17.84
CA ARG A 387 -17.46 -16.20 -17.51
C ARG A 387 -18.34 -17.06 -18.39
N GLU A 388 -19.62 -16.71 -18.56
CA GLU A 388 -20.53 -17.43 -19.47
C GLU A 388 -20.00 -17.48 -20.90
N LEU A 389 -19.34 -16.41 -21.35
CA LEU A 389 -18.71 -16.34 -22.66
C LEU A 389 -17.37 -17.08 -22.75
N GLY A 390 -16.82 -17.59 -21.64
CA GLY A 390 -15.51 -18.24 -21.60
C GLY A 390 -14.34 -17.28 -21.80
N VAL A 391 -14.54 -15.98 -21.61
CA VAL A 391 -13.46 -14.96 -21.63
C VAL A 391 -12.68 -14.98 -20.31
N LEU A 392 -13.37 -15.23 -19.20
CA LEU A 392 -12.81 -15.36 -17.86
C LEU A 392 -13.17 -16.72 -17.28
N SER A 393 -12.28 -17.34 -16.50
CA SER A 393 -12.53 -18.69 -15.97
C SER A 393 -13.53 -18.75 -14.80
N LYS A 394 -13.61 -17.71 -13.96
CA LYS A 394 -14.43 -17.66 -12.72
C LYS A 394 -15.48 -16.55 -12.71
N GLY A 395 -15.18 -15.37 -13.25
CA GLY A 395 -16.09 -14.22 -13.32
C GLY A 395 -16.40 -13.50 -12.00
N HIS A 396 -15.68 -13.78 -10.92
CA HIS A 396 -15.82 -13.06 -9.65
C HIS A 396 -15.21 -11.65 -9.74
N VAL A 397 -15.56 -10.78 -8.80
CA VAL A 397 -15.07 -9.40 -8.75
C VAL A 397 -14.39 -9.14 -7.41
N VAL A 398 -13.11 -8.76 -7.47
CA VAL A 398 -12.30 -8.32 -6.34
C VAL A 398 -12.33 -6.80 -6.32
N VAL A 399 -12.93 -6.21 -5.29
CA VAL A 399 -12.99 -4.75 -5.13
C VAL A 399 -11.82 -4.28 -4.28
N ARG A 400 -11.15 -3.23 -4.75
CA ARG A 400 -10.06 -2.55 -4.06
C ARG A 400 -10.23 -1.04 -4.18
N GLU A 401 -9.65 -0.34 -3.23
CA GLU A 401 -9.54 1.11 -3.20
C GLU A 401 -8.11 1.49 -2.81
N ARG A 402 -7.77 2.78 -2.89
CA ARG A 402 -6.44 3.28 -2.50
C ARG A 402 -6.01 2.77 -1.14
N ALA A 403 -6.88 2.80 -0.12
CA ALA A 403 -6.56 2.38 1.24
C ALA A 403 -6.22 0.88 1.37
N THR A 404 -6.72 0.05 0.45
CA THR A 404 -6.47 -1.41 0.43
C THR A 404 -5.25 -1.78 -0.41
N LEU A 405 -4.88 -0.95 -1.38
CA LEU A 405 -3.72 -1.18 -2.27
C LEU A 405 -2.47 -0.50 -1.75
N ILE A 406 -2.61 0.72 -1.25
CA ILE A 406 -1.56 1.42 -0.52
C ILE A 406 -1.62 0.92 0.90
N GLY A 407 -0.81 -0.09 1.19
CA GLY A 407 -0.71 -0.59 2.56
C GLY A 407 -0.07 0.47 3.45
N LYS A 408 -0.20 0.28 4.76
CA LYS A 408 0.34 1.22 5.75
C LYS A 408 1.89 1.17 5.85
N TYR A 409 2.54 0.33 5.04
CA TYR A 409 3.99 0.14 5.02
C TYR A 409 4.63 0.53 3.69
N TYR A 410 5.83 1.12 3.74
CA TYR A 410 6.69 1.30 2.58
C TYR A 410 6.87 -0.03 1.83
N SER A 411 6.75 -0.03 0.50
CA SER A 411 6.88 -1.19 -0.41
C SER A 411 5.77 -2.26 -0.35
N SER A 412 4.73 -2.07 0.47
CA SER A 412 3.55 -2.95 0.47
C SER A 412 2.63 -2.74 -0.74
N GLU A 413 2.79 -1.63 -1.46
CA GLU A 413 1.94 -1.26 -2.59
C GLU A 413 2.05 -2.28 -3.71
N SER A 414 3.27 -2.70 -4.04
CA SER A 414 3.51 -3.69 -5.09
C SER A 414 2.99 -5.06 -4.69
N GLU A 415 3.20 -5.47 -3.44
CA GLU A 415 2.72 -6.75 -2.90
C GLU A 415 1.19 -6.81 -2.86
N ASN A 416 0.54 -5.79 -2.31
CA ASN A 416 -0.92 -5.71 -2.23
C ASN A 416 -1.54 -5.65 -3.63
N THR A 417 -0.90 -4.95 -4.56
CA THR A 417 -1.34 -4.90 -5.96
C THR A 417 -1.22 -6.26 -6.62
N LEU A 418 -0.10 -6.97 -6.45
CA LEU A 418 0.08 -8.32 -6.99
C LEU A 418 -0.90 -9.31 -6.35
N ALA A 419 -1.09 -9.25 -5.04
CA ALA A 419 -2.06 -10.09 -4.34
C ALA A 419 -3.50 -9.83 -4.81
N ALA A 420 -3.86 -8.57 -5.06
CA ALA A 420 -5.15 -8.22 -5.62
C ALA A 420 -5.33 -8.73 -7.05
N ILE A 421 -4.27 -8.73 -7.87
CA ILE A 421 -4.28 -9.33 -9.21
C ILE A 421 -4.41 -10.86 -9.14
N GLU A 422 -3.66 -11.51 -8.24
CA GLU A 422 -3.74 -12.96 -8.02
C GLU A 422 -5.13 -13.37 -7.53
N GLU A 423 -5.72 -12.61 -6.60
CA GLU A 423 -7.09 -12.86 -6.16
C GLU A 423 -8.08 -12.67 -7.32
N ALA A 424 -7.83 -11.70 -8.21
CA ALA A 424 -8.66 -11.45 -9.38
C ALA A 424 -8.41 -12.43 -10.54
N GLU A 425 -7.50 -13.40 -10.41
CA GLU A 425 -7.25 -14.40 -11.45
C GLU A 425 -8.49 -15.28 -11.69
N GLY A 426 -8.94 -15.29 -12.94
CA GLY A 426 -10.21 -15.82 -13.41
C GLY A 426 -11.36 -14.81 -13.38
N GLY A 427 -11.15 -13.58 -12.93
CA GLY A 427 -12.21 -12.62 -12.62
C GLY A 427 -11.84 -11.17 -12.98
N ILE A 428 -12.37 -10.23 -12.19
CA ILE A 428 -12.20 -8.79 -12.39
C ILE A 428 -11.57 -8.16 -11.14
N LEU A 429 -10.45 -7.46 -11.30
CA LEU A 429 -9.95 -6.51 -10.32
C LEU A 429 -10.63 -5.16 -10.56
N PHE A 430 -11.49 -4.74 -9.65
CA PHE A 430 -12.18 -3.46 -9.69
C PHE A 430 -11.53 -2.51 -8.69
N ILE A 431 -10.93 -1.42 -9.17
CA ILE A 431 -10.33 -0.38 -8.34
C ILE A 431 -11.26 0.84 -8.32
N ASP A 432 -11.89 1.09 -7.18
CA ASP A 432 -12.74 2.26 -6.97
C ASP A 432 -11.91 3.50 -6.65
N GLU A 433 -12.43 4.66 -7.06
CA GLU A 433 -11.76 5.96 -7.00
C GLU A 433 -10.29 5.93 -7.42
N ALA A 434 -10.00 5.27 -8.55
CA ALA A 434 -8.65 4.97 -9.02
C ALA A 434 -7.78 6.23 -9.26
N TYR A 435 -8.37 7.39 -9.51
CA TYR A 435 -7.62 8.66 -9.61
C TYR A 435 -6.93 9.03 -8.29
N GLN A 436 -7.40 8.50 -7.16
CA GLN A 436 -6.74 8.69 -5.88
C GLN A 436 -5.44 7.88 -5.80
N LEU A 437 -5.25 6.85 -6.63
CA LEU A 437 -4.07 5.98 -6.53
C LEU A 437 -2.75 6.70 -6.69
N CYS A 438 -2.66 7.85 -7.37
CA CYS A 438 -1.40 8.56 -7.53
C CYS A 438 -1.62 10.06 -7.39
N GLN A 439 -0.85 10.70 -6.51
CA GLN A 439 -0.77 12.15 -6.38
C GLN A 439 0.48 12.65 -7.13
N PRO A 440 0.34 13.23 -8.34
CA PRO A 440 1.48 13.60 -9.17
C PRO A 440 2.36 14.70 -8.54
N ASP A 441 1.78 15.52 -7.66
CA ASP A 441 2.46 16.64 -7.01
C ASP A 441 3.26 16.22 -5.76
N ASP A 442 3.14 14.96 -5.32
CA ASP A 442 3.91 14.40 -4.20
C ASP A 442 4.86 13.30 -4.69
N PRO A 443 6.17 13.60 -4.87
CA PRO A 443 7.17 12.62 -5.30
C PRO A 443 7.37 11.46 -4.32
N LYS A 444 6.89 11.60 -3.08
CA LYS A 444 6.94 10.57 -2.03
C LYS A 444 5.66 9.76 -1.96
N ASP A 445 4.66 10.05 -2.81
CA ASP A 445 3.41 9.30 -2.82
C ASP A 445 3.67 7.82 -3.13
N PRO A 446 3.37 6.89 -2.20
CA PRO A 446 3.52 5.46 -2.44
C PRO A 446 2.68 4.95 -3.62
N GLY A 447 1.60 5.68 -3.93
CA GLY A 447 0.68 5.41 -5.02
C GLY A 447 1.30 5.14 -6.39
N ARG A 448 2.44 5.77 -6.69
CA ARG A 448 3.18 5.52 -7.94
C ARG A 448 3.57 4.05 -8.12
N PHE A 449 3.89 3.35 -7.02
CA PHE A 449 4.31 1.95 -7.06
C PHE A 449 3.13 1.01 -7.38
N VAL A 450 1.90 1.37 -6.98
CA VAL A 450 0.68 0.67 -7.41
C VAL A 450 0.55 0.78 -8.93
N ILE A 451 0.67 1.99 -9.48
CA ILE A 451 0.57 2.22 -10.92
C ILE A 451 1.69 1.50 -11.68
N GLU A 452 2.93 1.57 -11.23
CA GLU A 452 4.07 0.86 -11.84
C GLU A 452 3.86 -0.67 -11.85
N THR A 453 3.33 -1.23 -10.75
CA THR A 453 3.02 -2.66 -10.63
C THR A 453 1.87 -3.07 -11.54
N LEU A 454 0.77 -2.30 -11.55
CA LEU A 454 -0.34 -2.51 -12.47
C LEU A 454 0.15 -2.46 -13.92
N MET A 455 1.00 -1.49 -14.27
CA MET A 455 1.52 -1.37 -15.63
C MET A 455 2.38 -2.57 -16.03
N THR A 456 3.20 -3.07 -15.11
CA THR A 456 4.00 -4.28 -15.32
C THR A 456 3.11 -5.49 -15.56
N ALA A 457 2.07 -5.68 -14.75
CA ALA A 457 1.11 -6.76 -14.92
C ALA A 457 0.28 -6.64 -16.22
N LEU A 458 -0.12 -5.42 -16.60
CA LEU A 458 -0.83 -5.13 -17.85
C LEU A 458 0.04 -5.32 -19.11
N ALA A 459 1.37 -5.33 -18.95
CA ALA A 459 2.31 -5.58 -20.04
C ALA A 459 2.62 -7.08 -20.23
N ASP A 460 2.36 -7.91 -19.22
CA ASP A 460 2.58 -9.35 -19.28
C ASP A 460 1.48 -10.04 -20.09
N GLU A 461 1.77 -10.33 -21.36
CA GLU A 461 0.83 -10.99 -22.26
C GLU A 461 0.66 -12.50 -21.98
N SER A 462 1.47 -13.09 -21.09
CA SER A 462 1.39 -14.52 -20.75
C SER A 462 0.22 -14.84 -19.80
N LYS A 463 -0.25 -13.84 -19.03
CA LYS A 463 -1.37 -13.95 -18.08
C LYS A 463 -2.58 -13.17 -18.56
N ARG A 464 -3.54 -13.85 -19.20
CA ARG A 464 -4.73 -13.22 -19.82
C ARG A 464 -6.06 -13.50 -19.13
N ASP A 465 -6.08 -14.32 -18.08
CA ASP A 465 -7.32 -14.72 -17.40
C ASP A 465 -7.71 -13.74 -16.28
N TRP A 466 -7.72 -12.43 -16.55
CA TRP A 466 -8.23 -11.43 -15.60
C TRP A 466 -8.55 -10.12 -16.33
N MET A 467 -9.41 -9.31 -15.72
CA MET A 467 -9.77 -7.98 -16.22
C MET A 467 -9.51 -6.91 -15.16
N LEU A 468 -9.01 -5.74 -15.56
CA LEU A 468 -8.89 -4.57 -14.69
C LEU A 468 -10.02 -3.60 -15.02
N ILE A 469 -10.71 -3.09 -14.01
CA ILE A 469 -11.65 -1.96 -14.13
C ILE A 469 -11.18 -0.86 -13.19
N LEU A 470 -10.82 0.30 -13.76
CA LEU A 470 -10.57 1.51 -12.98
C LEU A 470 -11.83 2.36 -12.95
N ALA A 471 -12.33 2.69 -11.76
CA ALA A 471 -13.56 3.45 -11.59
C ALA A 471 -13.31 4.79 -10.87
N GLY A 472 -14.13 5.79 -11.16
CA GLY A 472 -14.12 7.07 -10.44
C GLY A 472 -14.87 8.17 -11.19
N TYR A 473 -14.74 9.40 -10.70
CA TYR A 473 -15.32 10.59 -11.33
C TYR A 473 -14.67 10.92 -12.67
N THR A 474 -15.50 11.38 -13.60
CA THR A 474 -15.13 11.64 -15.00
C THR A 474 -13.89 12.54 -15.12
N GLU A 475 -13.89 13.70 -14.46
CA GLU A 475 -12.80 14.68 -14.62
C GLU A 475 -11.48 14.23 -13.94
N PRO A 476 -11.46 13.80 -12.65
CA PRO A 476 -10.25 13.26 -12.04
C PRO A 476 -9.65 12.04 -12.78
N MET A 477 -10.49 11.15 -13.30
CA MET A 477 -10.03 9.98 -14.06
C MET A 477 -9.40 10.35 -15.40
N GLN A 478 -9.91 11.39 -16.07
CA GLN A 478 -9.27 11.91 -17.29
C GLN A 478 -7.87 12.43 -17.00
N ARG A 479 -7.68 13.17 -15.89
CA ARG A 479 -6.35 13.65 -15.47
C ARG A 479 -5.39 12.49 -15.17
N LEU A 480 -5.85 11.43 -14.49
CA LEU A 480 -5.05 10.22 -14.26
C LEU A 480 -4.51 9.63 -15.58
N PHE A 481 -5.35 9.63 -16.62
CA PHE A 481 -5.01 9.17 -17.97
C PHE A 481 -4.02 10.05 -18.73
N ASP A 482 -4.00 11.35 -18.43
CA ASP A 482 -3.04 12.29 -19.00
C ASP A 482 -1.66 12.15 -18.36
N ILE A 483 -1.60 11.88 -17.05
CA ILE A 483 -0.37 11.71 -16.29
C ILE A 483 0.34 10.40 -16.65
N ASN A 484 -0.42 9.33 -16.93
CA ASN A 484 0.13 8.00 -17.22
C ASN A 484 -0.28 7.49 -18.62
N PRO A 485 0.40 7.93 -19.71
CA PRO A 485 0.07 7.53 -21.07
C PRO A 485 0.10 6.01 -21.30
N GLY A 486 0.84 5.25 -20.47
CA GLY A 486 0.88 3.80 -20.50
C GLY A 486 -0.51 3.15 -20.33
N LEU A 487 -1.38 3.74 -19.51
CA LEU A 487 -2.75 3.25 -19.31
C LEU A 487 -3.59 3.36 -20.59
N ARG A 488 -3.43 4.45 -21.37
CA ARG A 488 -4.15 4.65 -22.65
C ARG A 488 -3.85 3.56 -23.68
N SER A 489 -2.63 3.01 -23.65
CA SER A 489 -2.24 1.92 -24.57
C SER A 489 -2.91 0.58 -24.25
N ARG A 490 -3.29 0.36 -22.98
CA ARG A 490 -3.86 -0.90 -22.47
C ARG A 490 -5.38 -0.84 -22.29
N ILE A 491 -5.93 0.35 -22.09
CA ILE A 491 -7.36 0.62 -21.99
C ILE A 491 -7.74 1.52 -23.19
N PRO A 492 -8.20 0.94 -24.30
CA PRO A 492 -8.57 1.72 -25.48
C PRO A 492 -9.81 2.57 -25.20
N GLN A 493 -10.03 3.63 -25.99
CA GLN A 493 -11.20 4.50 -25.89
C GLN A 493 -12.53 3.72 -25.94
N SER A 494 -12.58 2.60 -26.66
CA SER A 494 -13.74 1.72 -26.76
C SER A 494 -14.09 0.97 -25.46
N ASN A 495 -13.19 0.99 -24.47
CA ASN A 495 -13.35 0.37 -23.16
C ASN A 495 -13.53 1.40 -22.03
N ILE A 496 -13.84 2.65 -22.38
CA ILE A 496 -14.21 3.69 -21.43
C ILE A 496 -15.72 3.84 -21.45
N PHE A 497 -16.36 3.61 -20.30
CA PHE A 497 -17.82 3.59 -20.16
C PHE A 497 -18.28 4.66 -19.17
N THR A 498 -19.18 5.53 -19.62
CA THR A 498 -19.76 6.59 -18.78
C THR A 498 -21.11 6.15 -18.22
N PHE A 499 -21.26 6.32 -16.91
CA PHE A 499 -22.43 6.06 -16.11
C PHE A 499 -23.07 7.40 -15.77
N GLU A 500 -24.24 7.64 -16.35
CA GLU A 500 -25.01 8.87 -16.15
C GLU A 500 -25.79 8.81 -14.82
N ASP A 501 -26.15 9.99 -14.30
CA ASP A 501 -27.01 10.08 -13.11
C ASP A 501 -28.42 9.54 -13.40
N PHE A 502 -28.99 8.83 -12.43
CA PHE A 502 -30.36 8.34 -12.52
C PHE A 502 -31.35 9.50 -12.46
N ASN A 503 -32.29 9.54 -13.40
CA ASN A 503 -33.38 10.51 -13.40
C ASN A 503 -34.42 10.21 -12.29
N GLY A 504 -35.33 11.16 -12.02
CA GLY A 504 -36.34 11.01 -10.96
C GLY A 504 -37.11 9.69 -10.98
N PRO A 505 -37.66 9.26 -12.12
CA PRO A 505 -38.27 7.93 -12.28
C PRO A 505 -37.35 6.76 -11.92
N GLU A 506 -36.10 6.75 -12.40
CA GLU A 506 -35.11 5.70 -12.10
C GLU A 506 -34.74 5.67 -10.60
N LEU A 507 -34.61 6.84 -9.96
CA LEU A 507 -34.41 6.94 -8.51
C LEU A 507 -35.59 6.35 -7.73
N MET A 508 -36.81 6.53 -8.23
CA MET A 508 -38.01 5.95 -7.64
C MET A 508 -38.04 4.43 -7.77
N GLU A 509 -37.62 3.88 -8.92
CA GLU A 509 -37.48 2.44 -9.11
C GLU A 509 -36.45 1.84 -8.13
N ILE A 510 -35.33 2.54 -7.91
CA ILE A 510 -34.33 2.16 -6.90
C ILE A 510 -34.94 2.16 -5.49
N ALA A 511 -35.71 3.20 -5.14
CA ALA A 511 -36.37 3.30 -3.85
C ALA A 511 -37.33 2.11 -3.63
N GLU A 512 -38.17 1.81 -4.61
CA GLU A 512 -39.12 0.70 -4.56
C GLU A 512 -38.42 -0.66 -4.48
N GLY A 513 -37.33 -0.83 -5.22
CA GLY A 513 -36.50 -2.04 -5.17
C GLY A 513 -35.84 -2.23 -3.81
N TYR A 514 -35.39 -1.15 -3.15
CA TYR A 514 -34.85 -1.21 -1.80
C TYR A 514 -35.94 -1.55 -0.77
N LEU A 515 -37.08 -0.86 -0.82
CA LEU A 515 -38.19 -1.07 0.11
C LEU A 515 -38.78 -2.48 0.00
N ARG A 516 -38.98 -2.98 -1.22
CA ARG A 516 -39.52 -4.32 -1.47
C ARG A 516 -38.63 -5.42 -0.89
N ARG A 517 -37.30 -5.30 -1.05
CA ARG A 517 -36.32 -6.25 -0.46
C ARG A 517 -36.33 -6.24 1.06
N ASN A 518 -36.62 -5.09 1.66
CA ASN A 518 -36.73 -4.93 3.11
C ASN A 518 -38.18 -5.08 3.62
N HIS A 519 -39.06 -5.68 2.83
CA HIS A 519 -40.46 -5.95 3.18
C HIS A 519 -41.30 -4.71 3.54
N PHE A 520 -40.95 -3.53 3.04
CA PHE A 520 -41.76 -2.32 3.17
C PHE A 520 -42.65 -2.10 1.93
N THR A 521 -43.83 -1.55 2.17
CA THR A 521 -44.81 -1.12 1.17
C THR A 521 -45.00 0.39 1.25
N LEU A 522 -45.18 1.05 0.10
CA LEU A 522 -45.54 2.47 0.05
C LEU A 522 -47.05 2.60 -0.12
N ASP A 523 -47.67 3.38 0.75
CA ASP A 523 -48.99 3.94 0.46
C ASP A 523 -48.97 4.76 -0.85
N GLU A 524 -50.09 4.85 -1.56
CA GLU A 524 -50.19 5.52 -2.85
C GLU A 524 -49.79 7.01 -2.75
N GLN A 525 -50.25 7.71 -1.70
CA GLN A 525 -49.87 9.11 -1.50
C GLN A 525 -48.41 9.25 -1.05
N ALA A 526 -47.87 8.26 -0.33
CA ALA A 526 -46.46 8.23 0.06
C ALA A 526 -45.56 8.06 -1.17
N ARG A 527 -45.95 7.16 -2.09
CA ARG A 527 -45.31 6.94 -3.39
C ARG A 527 -45.26 8.26 -4.19
N HIS A 528 -46.38 8.97 -4.29
CA HIS A 528 -46.43 10.26 -4.98
C HIS A 528 -45.52 11.32 -4.35
N ARG A 529 -45.52 11.43 -3.01
CA ARG A 529 -44.63 12.36 -2.30
C ARG A 529 -43.16 12.03 -2.52
N LEU A 530 -42.79 10.75 -2.40
CA LEU A 530 -41.41 10.30 -2.60
C LEU A 530 -40.95 10.56 -4.05
N CYS A 531 -41.79 10.24 -5.04
CA CYS A 531 -41.48 10.51 -6.45
C CYS A 531 -41.24 12.01 -6.71
N ARG A 532 -42.08 12.88 -6.15
CA ARG A 532 -41.89 14.34 -6.26
C ARG A 532 -40.59 14.78 -5.60
N ARG A 533 -40.31 14.27 -4.40
CA ARG A 533 -39.10 14.59 -3.65
C ARG A 533 -37.84 14.18 -4.42
N LEU A 534 -37.79 12.95 -4.93
CA LEU A 534 -36.64 12.45 -5.71
C LEU A 534 -36.46 13.22 -7.02
N SER A 535 -37.56 13.61 -7.68
CA SER A 535 -37.49 14.45 -8.88
C SER A 535 -36.94 15.84 -8.57
N ALA A 536 -37.32 16.43 -7.43
CA ALA A 536 -36.78 17.70 -6.97
C ALA A 536 -35.30 17.61 -6.57
N ASP A 537 -34.90 16.53 -5.88
CA ASP A 537 -33.50 16.29 -5.53
C ASP A 537 -32.64 16.13 -6.79
N TYR A 538 -33.10 15.38 -7.80
CA TYR A 538 -32.41 15.26 -9.10
C TYR A 538 -32.29 16.59 -9.85
N ALA A 539 -33.35 17.42 -9.84
CA ALA A 539 -33.35 18.71 -10.51
C ALA A 539 -32.40 19.73 -9.84
N ASN A 540 -32.21 19.63 -8.52
CA ASN A 540 -31.34 20.51 -7.74
C ASN A 540 -29.97 19.89 -7.43
N ARG A 541 -29.59 18.83 -8.16
CA ARG A 541 -28.37 18.08 -7.88
C ARG A 541 -27.11 18.86 -8.25
N ASP A 542 -26.05 18.61 -7.51
CA ASP A 542 -24.69 19.05 -7.84
C ASP A 542 -23.93 17.94 -8.59
N ALA A 543 -22.64 18.18 -8.83
CA ALA A 543 -21.76 17.23 -9.53
C ALA A 543 -21.45 15.96 -8.70
N ASP A 544 -21.66 16.00 -7.38
CA ASP A 544 -21.34 14.92 -6.45
C ASP A 544 -22.59 14.14 -6.01
N PHE A 545 -23.68 14.26 -6.76
CA PHE A 545 -24.96 13.66 -6.42
C PHE A 545 -24.86 12.15 -6.21
N GLY A 546 -25.28 11.69 -5.03
CA GLY A 546 -25.11 10.31 -4.59
C GLY A 546 -26.01 9.26 -5.26
N ASN A 547 -26.92 9.65 -6.15
CA ASN A 547 -27.81 8.74 -6.91
C ASN A 547 -28.48 7.68 -6.02
N ALA A 548 -28.25 6.38 -6.26
CA ALA A 548 -28.82 5.30 -5.44
C ALA A 548 -28.46 5.42 -3.95
N ARG A 549 -27.25 5.93 -3.62
CA ARG A 549 -26.82 6.17 -2.24
C ARG A 549 -27.65 7.28 -1.60
N HIS A 550 -27.98 8.34 -2.35
CA HIS A 550 -28.87 9.41 -1.88
C HIS A 550 -30.26 8.85 -1.54
N VAL A 551 -30.82 8.01 -2.41
CA VAL A 551 -32.12 7.36 -2.20
C VAL A 551 -32.11 6.47 -0.95
N ILE A 552 -31.10 5.61 -0.82
CA ILE A 552 -30.97 4.71 0.32
C ILE A 552 -30.80 5.50 1.61
N ASN A 553 -29.94 6.52 1.63
CA ASN A 553 -29.75 7.39 2.79
C ASN A 553 -31.05 8.12 3.18
N LEU A 554 -31.80 8.65 2.20
CA LEU A 554 -33.11 9.25 2.47
C LEU A 554 -34.05 8.26 3.15
N ILE A 555 -34.07 7.01 2.67
CA ILE A 555 -34.89 5.94 3.28
C ILE A 555 -34.41 5.63 4.70
N THR A 556 -33.14 5.30 4.88
CA THR A 556 -32.60 4.79 6.16
C THR A 556 -32.49 5.85 7.24
N THR A 557 -32.19 7.10 6.88
CA THR A 557 -31.94 8.17 7.86
C THR A 557 -33.15 9.05 8.14
N SER A 558 -34.13 9.07 7.24
CA SER A 558 -35.30 9.95 7.36
C SER A 558 -36.62 9.17 7.38
N ILE A 559 -36.86 8.33 6.37
CA ILE A 559 -38.18 7.67 6.21
C ILE A 559 -38.36 6.57 7.26
N ILE A 560 -37.41 5.65 7.41
CA ILE A 560 -37.51 4.53 8.37
C ILE A 560 -37.58 5.03 9.82
N PRO A 561 -36.79 6.03 10.27
CA PRO A 561 -36.96 6.61 11.60
C PRO A 561 -38.33 7.28 11.81
N ALA A 562 -38.89 7.91 10.78
CA ALA A 562 -40.24 8.49 10.86
C ALA A 562 -41.32 7.40 11.01
N VAL A 563 -41.22 6.31 10.24
CA VAL A 563 -42.08 5.12 10.39
C VAL A 563 -41.96 4.54 11.79
N ALA A 564 -40.74 4.31 12.28
CA ALA A 564 -40.49 3.76 13.60
C ALA A 564 -41.09 4.63 14.72
N SER A 565 -40.91 5.96 14.62
CA SER A 565 -41.49 6.92 15.55
C SER A 565 -43.02 6.85 15.56
N ARG A 566 -43.66 6.85 14.38
CA ARG A 566 -45.11 6.73 14.24
C ARG A 566 -45.64 5.41 14.81
N VAL A 567 -45.00 4.29 14.46
CA VAL A 567 -45.43 2.95 14.88
C VAL A 567 -45.23 2.74 16.38
N SER A 568 -44.16 3.28 16.97
CA SER A 568 -43.89 3.15 18.41
C SER A 568 -44.96 3.78 19.32
N GLN A 569 -45.78 4.68 18.78
CA GLN A 569 -46.90 5.30 19.49
C GLN A 569 -48.18 4.46 19.47
N LEU A 570 -48.20 3.37 18.71
CA LEU A 570 -49.32 2.43 18.64
C LEU A 570 -49.18 1.38 19.76
N SER A 571 -50.29 1.02 20.41
CA SER A 571 -50.27 0.09 21.54
C SER A 571 -50.08 -1.38 21.13
N ASP A 572 -50.55 -1.77 19.94
CA ASP A 572 -50.42 -3.11 19.38
C ASP A 572 -50.47 -3.04 17.84
N PRO A 573 -49.36 -2.66 17.18
CA PRO A 573 -49.34 -2.48 15.73
C PRO A 573 -49.38 -3.82 14.99
N ASP A 574 -50.25 -3.93 13.98
CA ASP A 574 -50.30 -5.11 13.12
C ASP A 574 -49.16 -5.16 12.09
N LYS A 575 -49.04 -6.28 11.38
CA LYS A 575 -48.00 -6.48 10.37
C LYS A 575 -48.05 -5.43 9.26
N GLU A 576 -49.23 -5.00 8.85
CA GLU A 576 -49.39 -4.03 7.78
C GLU A 576 -48.93 -2.64 8.23
N GLN A 577 -49.20 -2.26 9.48
CA GLN A 577 -48.76 -1.02 10.11
C GLN A 577 -47.24 -0.98 10.31
N LEU A 578 -46.61 -2.13 10.58
CA LEU A 578 -45.15 -2.27 10.70
C LEU A 578 -44.43 -2.10 9.36
N THR A 579 -45.07 -2.48 8.24
CA THR A 579 -44.43 -2.51 6.91
C THR A 579 -44.85 -1.37 5.98
N THR A 580 -45.93 -0.64 6.29
CA THR A 580 -46.47 0.40 5.40
C THR A 580 -45.91 1.78 5.72
N ILE A 581 -45.32 2.42 4.72
CA ILE A 581 -44.82 3.79 4.75
C ILE A 581 -45.95 4.74 4.32
N LEU A 582 -46.25 5.72 5.17
CA LEU A 582 -47.33 6.69 4.95
C LEU A 582 -46.79 8.05 4.46
N PRO A 583 -47.64 8.94 3.93
CA PRO A 583 -47.22 10.25 3.39
C PRO A 583 -46.57 11.16 4.43
N ALA A 584 -46.91 10.98 5.71
CA ALA A 584 -46.35 11.72 6.84
C ALA A 584 -44.91 11.30 7.16
N ASP A 585 -44.49 10.10 6.74
CA ASP A 585 -43.15 9.56 6.98
C ASP A 585 -42.14 10.07 5.93
N ILE A 586 -42.62 10.70 4.85
CA ILE A 586 -41.77 11.27 3.80
C ILE A 586 -41.41 12.72 4.16
N PRO A 587 -40.12 13.06 4.34
CA PRO A 587 -39.71 14.42 4.69
C PRO A 587 -40.06 15.42 3.58
N ALA A 588 -40.45 16.63 3.97
CA ALA A 588 -40.74 17.72 3.04
C ALA A 588 -39.48 18.13 2.26
N ASP A 589 -39.65 18.71 1.06
CA ASP A 589 -38.57 19.27 0.25
C ASP A 589 -37.74 20.25 1.09
N VAL A 590 -36.47 19.90 1.36
CA VAL A 590 -35.53 20.80 2.06
C VAL A 590 -34.69 21.48 0.98
N PRO A 591 -34.77 22.81 0.81
CA PRO A 591 -33.79 23.52 -0.01
C PRO A 591 -32.41 23.30 0.61
N GLN A 592 -31.42 22.84 -0.17
CA GLN A 592 -30.08 22.67 0.37
C GLN A 592 -29.60 24.00 0.99
N PRO A 593 -29.11 24.01 2.25
CA PRO A 593 -28.56 25.22 2.82
C PRO A 593 -27.27 25.57 2.06
N THR A 594 -27.29 26.70 1.36
CA THR A 594 -26.07 27.35 0.89
C THR A 594 -25.19 27.62 2.10
N TYR A 595 -24.02 26.98 2.17
CA TYR A 595 -23.03 27.21 3.21
C TYR A 595 -22.58 28.68 3.21
N LEU A 596 -23.27 29.52 3.97
CA LEU A 596 -22.80 30.84 4.36
C LEU A 596 -22.69 30.90 5.89
N ARG A 597 -21.44 31.11 6.30
CA ARG A 597 -20.94 31.42 7.64
C ARG A 597 -21.96 32.13 8.55
N ALA A 598 -22.26 31.52 9.69
CA ALA A 598 -22.35 32.21 10.98
C ALA A 598 -22.37 31.18 12.12
N TYR A 599 -21.24 31.02 12.82
CA TYR A 599 -21.23 30.39 14.14
C TYR A 599 -22.09 31.23 15.09
N ARG A 600 -23.33 30.81 15.35
CA ARG A 600 -24.04 31.22 16.57
C ARG A 600 -23.66 30.23 17.66
N ARG A 601 -22.78 30.68 18.56
CA ARG A 601 -22.57 30.05 19.87
C ARG A 601 -23.92 30.00 20.60
N ILE A 602 -24.38 28.80 20.93
CA ILE A 602 -25.40 28.62 21.97
C ILE A 602 -24.61 28.38 23.25
N GLY A 603 -24.57 29.40 24.11
CA GLY A 603 -24.15 29.24 25.49
C GLY A 603 -25.26 28.57 26.29
N PHE A 604 -24.89 27.73 27.26
CA PHE A 604 -25.80 27.37 28.33
C PHE A 604 -25.66 28.36 29.48
N ALA A 605 -26.81 28.80 29.95
CA ALA A 605 -26.99 29.60 31.14
C ALA A 605 -26.71 28.73 32.39
N VAL A 606 -26.23 29.45 33.42
CA VAL A 606 -25.88 29.08 34.81
C VAL A 606 -26.44 27.77 35.34
#